data_AF-A0A1Z8Q278-F1
#
_entry.id   AF-A0A1Z8Q278-F1
#
_cell.length_a   1.000
_cell.length_b   1.000
_cell.length_c   1.000
_cell.angle_alpha   90.00
_cell.angle_beta   90.00
_cell.angle_gamma   90.00
#
_symmetry.space_group_name_H-M   'P 1'
#
loop_
_entity.id
_entity.type
_entity.pdbx_description
1 polymer ?
#
loop_
_entity_poly.entity_id
_entity_poly.type
_entity_poly.pdbx_seq_one_letter_code
_entity_poly.pdbx_strand_id
1 'polypeptide(L)'
;MIKIQKFHATLLLGAFFMLPATAHASFWKECKVIVPGNITPNEDGFYKITPISHAVTDGYAKEGGPCFDDMLANYPLSVKIDGQKPKGQKTIALIYQFYNGMGSDGVVNEEAWAFDNETTFEKVKKWLVQ
;
A
#
# COMPACT_ATOMS: atom_id res chain seq x y z
N MET A 1 -34.91 -37.80 59.53
CA MET A 1 -34.16 -36.53 59.45
C MET A 1 -32.68 -36.86 59.51
N ILE A 2 -31.92 -36.56 58.45
CA ILE A 2 -30.49 -36.18 58.42
C ILE A 2 -30.21 -35.71 56.99
N LYS A 3 -29.87 -34.41 56.85
CA LYS A 3 -29.45 -33.73 55.62
C LYS A 3 -27.93 -33.88 55.50
N ILE A 4 -27.43 -34.37 54.37
CA ILE A 4 -26.06 -34.09 53.92
C ILE A 4 -26.10 -33.88 52.40
N GLN A 5 -26.29 -32.62 51.98
CA GLN A 5 -26.08 -32.20 50.59
C GLN A 5 -24.59 -32.14 50.33
N LYS A 6 -24.08 -33.00 49.45
CA LYS A 6 -22.70 -32.94 48.97
C LYS A 6 -22.58 -31.80 47.96
N PHE A 7 -21.90 -30.74 48.36
CA PHE A 7 -21.27 -29.77 47.46
C PHE A 7 -20.37 -30.51 46.48
N HIS A 8 -20.60 -30.37 45.18
CA HIS A 8 -19.58 -30.58 44.16
C HIS A 8 -19.50 -29.28 43.37
N ALA A 9 -18.42 -28.56 43.64
CA ALA A 9 -17.92 -27.47 42.82
C ALA A 9 -17.35 -28.04 41.50
N THR A 10 -17.18 -27.12 40.54
CA THR A 10 -16.31 -27.27 39.35
C THR A 10 -17.00 -28.05 38.21
N LEU A 11 -17.29 -27.46 37.05
CA LEU A 11 -16.39 -26.76 36.15
C LEU A 11 -17.24 -25.85 35.24
N LEU A 12 -17.12 -24.52 35.37
CA LEU A 12 -17.57 -23.61 34.32
C LEU A 12 -16.63 -23.83 33.12
N LEU A 13 -17.09 -24.59 32.13
CA LEU A 13 -16.44 -24.70 30.84
C LEU A 13 -16.57 -23.32 30.18
N GLY A 14 -15.61 -22.44 30.46
CA GLY A 14 -15.46 -21.17 29.80
C GLY A 14 -15.15 -21.43 28.32
N ALA A 15 -16.20 -21.52 27.51
CA ALA A 15 -16.09 -21.35 26.07
C ALA A 15 -15.76 -19.88 25.81
N PHE A 16 -14.49 -19.52 26.04
CA PHE A 16 -13.90 -18.36 25.40
C PHE A 16 -13.85 -18.73 23.92
N PHE A 17 -14.93 -18.42 23.19
CA PHE A 17 -14.88 -18.35 21.75
C PHE A 17 -13.81 -17.30 21.43
N MET A 18 -12.61 -17.78 21.16
CA MET A 18 -11.60 -17.01 20.45
C MET A 18 -12.25 -16.65 19.13
N LEU A 19 -12.82 -15.44 19.05
CA LEU A 19 -13.12 -14.82 17.79
C LEU A 19 -11.82 -14.90 16.99
N PRO A 20 -11.82 -15.45 15.76
CA PRO A 20 -10.64 -15.39 14.93
C PRO A 20 -10.30 -13.91 14.80
N ALA A 21 -9.17 -13.50 15.36
CA ALA A 21 -8.59 -12.22 15.04
C ALA A 21 -8.43 -12.25 13.52
N THR A 22 -9.20 -11.43 12.80
CA THR A 22 -9.01 -11.27 11.37
C THR A 22 -7.64 -10.63 11.21
N ALA A 23 -6.62 -11.48 11.03
CA ALA A 23 -5.33 -11.05 10.56
C ALA A 23 -5.60 -10.36 9.22
N HIS A 24 -5.61 -9.02 9.24
CA HIS A 24 -5.70 -8.24 8.02
C HIS A 24 -4.43 -8.57 7.24
N ALA A 25 -4.56 -9.34 6.17
CA ALA A 25 -3.43 -9.66 5.33
C ALA A 25 -2.86 -8.35 4.79
N SER A 26 -1.59 -8.08 5.08
CA SER A 26 -0.88 -6.98 4.45
C SER A 26 -0.70 -7.28 2.96
N PHE A 27 -0.88 -6.26 2.14
CA PHE A 27 -0.81 -6.30 0.70
C PHE A 27 0.10 -5.16 0.25
N TRP A 28 1.03 -5.41 -0.65
CA TRP A 28 1.82 -4.35 -1.25
C TRP A 28 2.04 -4.56 -2.73
N LYS A 29 2.26 -3.47 -3.46
CA LYS A 29 2.62 -3.49 -4.88
C LYS A 29 3.50 -2.30 -5.23
N GLU A 30 4.43 -2.54 -6.14
CA GLU A 30 5.20 -1.52 -6.84
C GLU A 30 4.79 -1.49 -8.31
N CYS A 31 4.78 -0.29 -8.85
CA CYS A 31 4.29 0.00 -10.18
C CYS A 31 5.20 0.98 -10.90
N LYS A 32 5.47 0.69 -12.17
CA LYS A 32 6.05 1.66 -13.09
C LYS A 32 4.94 2.33 -13.89
N VAL A 33 4.86 3.65 -13.79
CA VAL A 33 3.82 4.49 -14.41
C VAL A 33 4.49 5.46 -15.37
N ILE A 34 4.10 5.44 -16.64
CA ILE A 34 4.61 6.37 -17.66
C ILE A 34 3.64 7.53 -17.81
N VAL A 35 4.14 8.76 -17.74
CA VAL A 35 3.34 9.99 -17.85
C VAL A 35 3.95 10.95 -18.89
N PRO A 36 3.19 11.94 -19.38
CA PRO A 36 3.75 13.00 -20.24
C PRO A 36 4.89 13.76 -19.54
N GLY A 37 5.92 14.14 -20.30
CA GLY A 37 7.07 14.85 -19.74
C GLY A 37 6.83 16.34 -19.43
N ASN A 38 5.70 16.90 -19.86
CA ASN A 38 5.33 18.30 -19.68
C ASN A 38 4.53 18.57 -18.39
N ILE A 39 4.57 17.68 -17.39
CA ILE A 39 3.91 17.89 -16.10
C ILE A 39 4.63 18.94 -15.23
N THR A 40 3.89 19.74 -14.48
CA THR A 40 4.43 20.74 -13.55
C THR A 40 3.66 20.67 -12.24
N PRO A 41 4.34 20.86 -11.08
CA PRO A 41 3.63 20.94 -9.82
C PRO A 41 2.81 22.24 -9.75
N ASN A 42 1.70 22.20 -9.01
CA ASN A 42 0.98 23.39 -8.59
C ASN A 42 1.72 24.09 -7.43
N GLU A 43 1.12 25.16 -6.91
CA GLU A 43 1.68 25.94 -5.79
C GLU A 43 1.87 25.11 -4.51
N ASP A 44 1.05 24.07 -4.31
CA ASP A 44 1.11 23.15 -3.17
C ASP A 44 2.11 22.00 -3.37
N GLY A 45 2.82 21.95 -4.51
CA GLY A 45 3.79 20.89 -4.82
C GLY A 45 3.17 19.59 -5.37
N PHE A 46 1.89 19.58 -5.73
CA PHE A 46 1.21 18.44 -6.34
C PHE A 46 1.27 18.49 -7.86
N TYR A 47 1.50 17.34 -8.48
CA TYR A 47 1.49 17.16 -9.93
C TYR A 47 0.13 16.62 -10.37
N LYS A 48 -0.44 17.24 -11.41
CA LYS A 48 -1.53 16.62 -12.17
C LYS A 48 -0.92 15.71 -13.24
N ILE A 49 -1.09 14.41 -13.10
CA ILE A 49 -0.56 13.40 -14.02
C ILE A 49 -1.71 12.63 -14.66
N THR A 50 -1.57 12.25 -15.92
CA THR A 50 -2.45 11.27 -16.57
C THR A 50 -1.56 10.13 -17.03
N PRO A 51 -1.70 8.91 -16.46
CA PRO A 51 -0.94 7.76 -16.92
C PRO A 51 -1.15 7.51 -18.42
N ILE A 52 -0.05 7.35 -19.16
CA ILE A 52 -0.05 6.84 -20.54
C ILE A 52 -0.08 5.31 -20.51
N SER A 53 0.70 4.73 -19.60
CA SER A 53 0.75 3.30 -19.35
C SER A 53 1.19 3.04 -17.91
N HIS A 54 0.84 1.88 -17.38
CA HIS A 54 1.28 1.46 -16.06
C HIS A 54 1.32 -0.07 -15.97
N ALA A 55 2.26 -0.60 -15.21
CA ALA A 55 2.35 -2.03 -14.95
C ALA A 55 2.94 -2.29 -13.57
N VAL A 56 2.40 -3.30 -12.89
CA VAL A 56 3.00 -3.84 -11.67
C VAL A 56 4.38 -4.38 -12.02
N THR A 57 5.40 -3.92 -11.29
CA THR A 57 6.79 -4.36 -11.46
C THR A 57 7.25 -5.25 -10.31
N ASP A 58 6.62 -5.14 -9.13
CA ASP A 58 6.95 -5.96 -7.97
C ASP A 58 5.75 -6.03 -6.98
N GLY A 59 5.79 -6.98 -6.07
CA GLY A 59 4.84 -7.11 -4.96
C GLY A 59 3.88 -8.29 -5.02
N TYR A 60 2.82 -8.21 -4.20
CA TYR A 60 1.79 -9.24 -4.08
C TYR A 60 0.85 -9.28 -5.29
N ALA A 61 0.80 -8.20 -6.07
CA ALA A 61 0.08 -8.19 -7.33
C ALA A 61 0.89 -8.90 -8.43
N LYS A 62 0.20 -9.46 -9.43
CA LYS A 62 0.83 -10.12 -10.56
C LYS A 62 1.64 -9.11 -11.40
N GLU A 63 2.91 -9.39 -11.64
CA GLU A 63 3.78 -8.60 -12.53
C GLU A 63 3.14 -8.45 -13.93
N GLY A 64 3.25 -7.24 -14.49
CA GLY A 64 2.59 -6.86 -15.74
C GLY A 64 1.07 -6.64 -15.62
N GLY A 65 0.49 -6.87 -14.44
CA GLY A 65 -0.91 -6.55 -14.15
C GLY A 65 -1.16 -5.04 -14.04
N PRO A 66 -2.44 -4.63 -14.00
CA PRO A 66 -2.80 -3.22 -13.86
C PRO A 66 -2.38 -2.67 -12.50
N CYS A 67 -1.87 -1.44 -12.49
CA CYS A 67 -1.46 -0.74 -11.28
C CYS A 67 -2.62 -0.20 -10.47
N PHE A 68 -3.66 0.25 -11.16
CA PHE A 68 -4.84 0.83 -10.58
C PHE A 68 -6.06 0.05 -11.05
N ASP A 69 -7.15 0.11 -10.30
CA ASP A 69 -8.44 -0.32 -10.81
C ASP A 69 -8.82 0.56 -12.00
N ASP A 70 -9.58 0.02 -12.96
CA ASP A 70 -9.84 0.62 -14.29
C ASP A 70 -10.32 2.09 -14.26
N MET A 71 -10.86 2.54 -13.12
CA MET A 71 -11.34 3.89 -12.87
C MET A 71 -10.23 4.95 -12.71
N LEU A 72 -8.98 4.57 -12.43
CA LEU A 72 -7.87 5.52 -12.19
C LEU A 72 -6.88 5.58 -13.37
N ALA A 73 -6.87 4.56 -14.23
CA ALA A 73 -5.99 4.50 -15.41
C ALA A 73 -6.26 5.62 -16.42
N ASN A 74 -7.51 6.10 -16.48
CA ASN A 74 -7.98 7.02 -17.52
C ASN A 74 -8.23 8.47 -17.05
N TYR A 75 -7.94 8.77 -15.77
CA TYR A 75 -8.23 10.08 -15.20
C TYR A 75 -6.96 10.80 -14.71
N PRO A 76 -6.96 12.14 -14.71
CA PRO A 76 -5.89 12.91 -14.08
C PRO A 76 -5.83 12.62 -12.57
N LEU A 77 -4.67 12.20 -12.09
CA LEU A 77 -4.36 12.01 -10.67
C LEU A 77 -3.59 13.22 -10.16
N SER A 78 -3.94 13.67 -8.94
CA SER A 78 -3.21 14.72 -8.23
C SER A 78 -2.30 14.07 -7.19
N VAL A 79 -1.00 14.03 -7.46
CA VAL A 79 -0.04 13.26 -6.65
C VAL A 79 1.13 14.11 -6.20
N LYS A 80 1.66 13.82 -5.02
CA LYS A 80 2.93 14.41 -4.55
C LYS A 80 4.06 13.49 -5.00
N ILE A 81 4.97 14.01 -5.81
CA ILE A 81 6.08 13.23 -6.38
C ILE A 81 7.38 13.69 -5.74
N ASP A 82 8.07 12.75 -5.11
CA ASP A 82 9.38 13.00 -4.53
C ASP A 82 10.50 12.89 -5.58
N GLY A 83 11.58 13.63 -5.32
CA GLY A 83 12.75 13.68 -6.18
C GLY A 83 12.69 14.78 -7.24
N GLN A 84 13.71 14.78 -8.11
CA GLN A 84 13.87 15.80 -9.13
C GLN A 84 13.30 15.35 -10.46
N LYS A 85 12.40 16.16 -11.05
CA LYS A 85 11.86 15.92 -12.37
C LYS A 85 12.98 15.84 -13.43
N PRO A 86 13.07 14.77 -14.23
CA PRO A 86 13.99 14.69 -15.37
C PRO A 86 13.71 15.78 -16.41
N LYS A 87 14.78 16.37 -16.98
CA LYS A 87 14.66 17.44 -17.99
C LYS A 87 14.62 16.88 -19.41
N GLY A 88 13.82 17.51 -20.29
CA GLY A 88 13.89 17.30 -21.74
C GLY A 88 13.29 15.98 -22.27
N GLN A 89 12.67 15.17 -21.42
CA GLN A 89 12.05 13.91 -21.85
C GLN A 89 10.61 14.14 -22.33
N LYS A 90 10.20 13.45 -23.40
CA LYS A 90 8.82 13.49 -23.91
C LYS A 90 7.84 12.76 -22.97
N THR A 91 8.33 11.73 -22.31
CA THR A 91 7.64 10.92 -21.32
C THR A 91 8.54 10.72 -20.13
N ILE A 92 7.98 10.58 -18.94
CA ILE A 92 8.72 10.36 -17.70
C ILE A 92 8.16 9.09 -17.05
N ALA A 93 9.06 8.27 -16.51
CA ALA A 93 8.68 7.16 -15.67
C ALA A 93 8.59 7.61 -14.21
N LEU A 94 7.52 7.19 -13.55
CA LEU A 94 7.29 7.33 -12.13
C LEU A 94 7.23 5.93 -11.53
N ILE A 95 7.69 5.81 -10.30
CA ILE A 95 7.41 4.63 -9.48
C ILE A 95 6.30 4.98 -8.51
N TYR A 96 5.28 4.13 -8.49
CA TYR A 96 4.16 4.15 -7.55
C TYR A 96 4.30 2.95 -6.63
N GLN A 97 4.41 3.17 -5.33
CA GLN A 97 4.35 2.10 -4.35
C GLN A 97 3.12 2.25 -3.47
N PHE A 98 2.45 1.13 -3.25
CA PHE A 98 1.25 1.05 -2.43
C PHE A 98 1.36 -0.10 -1.45
N TYR A 99 1.10 0.21 -0.18
CA TYR A 99 1.04 -0.76 0.91
C TYR A 99 -0.30 -0.62 1.62
N ASN A 100 -1.01 -1.72 1.77
CA ASN A 100 -2.29 -1.83 2.44
C ASN A 100 -2.20 -2.86 3.57
N GLY A 101 -2.72 -2.48 4.74
CA GLY A 101 -2.97 -3.36 5.88
C GLY A 101 -1.73 -3.76 6.68
N MET A 102 -1.85 -4.13 7.94
CA MET A 102 -2.17 -3.22 9.05
C MET A 102 -1.19 -3.55 10.17
N GLY A 103 -0.61 -2.55 10.82
CA GLY A 103 0.29 -2.75 11.94
C GLY A 103 -0.49 -3.24 13.16
N SER A 104 0.21 -3.88 14.10
CA SER A 104 -0.34 -4.28 15.41
C SER A 104 -0.66 -3.11 16.32
N ASP A 105 -0.21 -1.91 15.96
CA ASP A 105 -0.57 -0.60 16.48
C ASP A 105 -1.79 0.03 15.76
N GLY A 106 -2.27 -0.62 14.69
CA GLY A 106 -3.42 -0.19 13.90
C GLY A 106 -3.10 0.62 12.64
N VAL A 107 -1.84 0.77 12.20
CA VAL A 107 -1.51 1.59 11.02
C VAL A 107 -0.79 0.80 9.95
N VAL A 108 -1.37 0.67 8.75
CA VAL A 108 -0.63 0.59 7.48
C VAL A 108 -1.52 1.16 6.40
N ASN A 109 -1.05 2.23 5.78
CA ASN A 109 -1.50 2.76 4.49
C ASN A 109 -0.40 3.73 4.03
N GLU A 110 0.44 3.32 3.09
CA GLU A 110 1.43 4.22 2.49
C GLU A 110 1.29 4.17 0.97
N GLU A 111 1.14 5.35 0.39
CA GLU A 111 1.15 5.59 -1.04
C GLU A 111 2.28 6.60 -1.33
N ALA A 112 3.26 6.17 -2.11
CA ALA A 112 4.44 6.97 -2.42
C ALA A 112 4.67 7.03 -3.94
N TRP A 113 5.05 8.21 -4.41
CA TRP A 113 5.38 8.47 -5.81
C TRP A 113 6.77 9.08 -5.92
N ALA A 114 7.58 8.56 -6.83
CA ALA A 114 8.90 9.09 -7.11
C ALA A 114 9.20 9.13 -8.60
N PHE A 115 10.04 10.06 -9.03
CA PHE A 115 10.63 10.01 -10.37
C PHE A 115 11.58 8.80 -10.48
N ASP A 116 11.41 8.01 -11.53
CA ASP A 116 12.31 6.91 -11.88
C ASP A 116 13.63 7.48 -12.44
N ASN A 117 14.52 7.92 -11.53
CA ASN A 117 15.94 8.02 -11.82
C ASN A 117 16.57 6.68 -11.41
N GLU A 118 17.56 6.19 -12.15
CA GLU A 118 18.25 4.88 -12.00
C GLU A 118 18.87 4.58 -10.60
N THR A 119 18.49 5.30 -9.54
CA THR A 119 19.07 5.25 -8.19
C THR A 119 18.08 5.33 -7.02
N THR A 120 16.75 5.29 -7.22
CA THR A 120 15.85 5.77 -6.13
C THR A 120 15.26 4.71 -5.17
N PHE A 121 15.17 3.42 -5.50
CA PHE A 121 14.46 2.46 -4.62
C PHE A 121 15.29 1.69 -3.58
N GLU A 122 16.63 1.78 -3.63
CA GLU A 122 17.49 1.19 -2.59
C GLU A 122 17.23 1.79 -1.19
N LYS A 123 16.72 3.03 -1.11
CA LYS A 123 16.43 3.69 0.18
C LYS A 123 15.08 3.30 0.79
N VAL A 124 14.05 2.98 -0.01
CA VAL A 124 12.71 2.63 0.51
C VAL A 124 12.65 1.18 0.97
N LYS A 125 13.33 0.26 0.25
CA LYS A 125 13.46 -1.16 0.69
C LYS A 125 14.03 -1.31 2.11
N LYS A 126 14.88 -0.37 2.53
CA LYS A 126 15.54 -0.41 3.86
C LYS A 126 14.60 -0.11 5.03
N TRP A 127 13.42 0.45 4.78
CA TRP A 127 12.40 0.75 5.80
C TRP A 127 11.31 -0.32 5.92
N LEU A 128 11.24 -1.26 4.97
CA LEU A 128 10.21 -2.30 4.91
C LEU A 128 10.71 -3.67 5.39
N VAL A 129 12.04 -3.80 5.58
CA VAL A 129 12.69 -4.96 6.18
C VAL A 129 13.35 -4.52 7.48
N GLN A 130 12.53 -4.28 8.51
CA GLN A 130 12.97 -4.27 9.90
C GLN A 130 12.11 -5.22 10.72
#